data_AF-A0A183FSM3-F1
#
_entry.id   AF-A0A183FSM3-F1
#
_cell.length_a   1.000
_cell.length_b   1.000
_cell.length_c   1.000
_cell.angle_alpha   90.00
_cell.angle_beta   90.00
_cell.angle_gamma   90.00
#
_symmetry.space_group_name_H-M   'P 1'
#
loop_
_entity.id
_entity.type
_entity.pdbx_description
1 polymer ?
#
loop_
_entity_poly.entity_id
_entity_poly.type
_entity_poly.pdbx_seq_one_letter_code
_entity_poly.pdbx_strand_id
1 'polypeptide(L)'
;MLALIAFRTDTQLVVEWLEQHGDPYLTKNTSIGETVEQARTLQRNHSHFRQIARNTYSNANKLFEASKAILESGVCDAEKMRAMIGDLDQRVQQFTHRVEARFNLLNQSVLFHTHYHEIMAWYDEMEKKYAERVVDSDVEACERSKEQWLYESDGTAQAYATTIGEGTQLVRELEVHSQHTGIDYNNNIACINRLIRNIGGYYWLSLLL
;
A
#
# COMPACT_ATOMS: atom_id res chain seq x y z
N MET A 1 12.74 -38.83 19.99
CA MET A 1 13.14 -39.03 18.58
C MET A 1 12.04 -38.63 17.59
N LEU A 2 10.80 -39.14 17.71
CA LEU A 2 9.68 -38.77 16.83
C LEU A 2 9.35 -37.26 16.83
N ALA A 3 9.32 -36.60 17.99
CA ALA A 3 9.03 -35.17 18.08
C ALA A 3 10.06 -34.29 17.36
N LEU A 4 11.35 -34.67 17.41
CA LEU A 4 12.42 -33.94 16.74
C LEU A 4 12.36 -34.12 15.21
N ILE A 5 11.96 -35.30 14.73
CA ILE A 5 11.76 -35.57 13.30
C ILE A 5 10.58 -34.73 12.79
N ALA A 6 9.43 -34.79 13.47
CA ALA A 6 8.25 -34.00 13.11
C ALA A 6 8.58 -32.49 13.06
N PHE A 7 9.25 -31.98 14.09
CA PHE A 7 9.69 -30.59 14.14
C PHE A 7 10.55 -30.18 12.94
N ARG A 8 11.52 -31.01 12.55
CA ARG A 8 12.40 -30.74 11.40
C ARG A 8 11.63 -30.76 10.08
N THR A 9 10.75 -31.74 9.91
CA THR A 9 9.89 -31.83 8.72
C THR A 9 9.00 -30.60 8.59
N ASP A 10 8.33 -30.20 9.67
CA ASP A 10 7.43 -29.04 9.66
C ASP A 10 8.19 -27.73 9.42
N THR A 11 9.40 -27.59 9.97
CA THR A 11 10.30 -26.46 9.69
C THR A 11 10.64 -26.40 8.21
N GLN A 12 11.01 -27.54 7.62
CA GLN A 12 11.34 -27.63 6.20
C GLN A 12 10.14 -27.25 5.32
N LEU A 13 8.91 -27.68 5.67
CA LEU A 13 7.69 -27.31 4.93
C LEU A 13 7.42 -25.80 4.96
N VAL A 14 7.70 -25.12 6.08
CA VAL A 14 7.57 -23.66 6.16
C VAL A 14 8.59 -22.98 5.24
N VAL A 15 9.84 -23.43 5.26
CA VAL A 15 10.90 -22.89 4.39
C VAL A 15 10.58 -23.10 2.92
N GLU A 16 10.17 -24.32 2.54
CA GLU A 16 9.79 -24.63 1.16
C GLU A 16 8.62 -23.78 0.68
N TRP A 17 7.61 -23.56 1.53
CA TRP A 17 6.50 -22.69 1.17
C TRP A 17 6.96 -21.25 0.92
N LEU A 18 7.87 -20.72 1.76
CA LEU A 18 8.42 -19.38 1.58
C LEU A 18 9.19 -19.27 0.26
N GLU A 19 10.00 -20.27 -0.07
CA GLU A 19 10.85 -20.26 -1.28
C GLU A 19 10.06 -20.52 -2.57
N GLN A 20 9.06 -21.41 -2.53
CA GLN A 20 8.34 -21.85 -3.73
C GLN A 20 7.08 -21.04 -4.01
N HIS A 21 6.49 -20.42 -2.98
CA HIS A 21 5.23 -19.67 -3.11
C HIS A 21 5.37 -18.23 -2.63
N GLY A 22 5.98 -18.02 -1.46
CA GLY A 22 6.11 -16.71 -0.82
C GLY A 22 6.92 -15.71 -1.65
N ASP A 23 8.23 -15.94 -1.77
CA ASP A 23 9.13 -15.05 -2.49
C ASP A 23 8.76 -14.89 -3.96
N PRO A 24 8.44 -15.97 -4.71
CA PRO A 24 8.09 -15.85 -6.12
C PRO A 24 6.86 -14.97 -6.32
N TYR A 25 5.89 -15.01 -5.39
CA TYR A 25 4.74 -14.12 -5.44
C TYR A 25 5.17 -12.66 -5.30
N LEU A 26 5.98 -12.32 -4.29
CA LEU A 26 6.42 -10.94 -4.05
C LEU A 26 7.33 -10.40 -5.17
N THR A 27 8.15 -11.25 -5.78
CA THR A 27 9.04 -10.87 -6.89
C THR A 27 8.27 -10.65 -8.19
N LYS A 28 7.21 -11.44 -8.45
CA LYS A 28 6.39 -11.28 -9.67
C LYS A 28 5.39 -10.14 -9.56
N ASN A 29 4.86 -9.90 -8.36
CA ASN A 29 3.84 -8.90 -8.13
C ASN A 29 4.48 -7.65 -7.55
N THR A 30 5.03 -6.79 -8.40
CA THR A 30 5.68 -5.54 -8.00
C THR A 30 4.81 -4.31 -8.27
N SER A 31 4.04 -4.30 -9.36
CA SER A 31 3.17 -3.18 -9.74
C SER A 31 2.20 -2.73 -8.61
N ILE A 32 1.89 -1.43 -8.61
CA ILE A 32 0.93 -0.78 -7.71
C ILE A 32 -0.32 -0.23 -8.43
N GLY A 33 -0.42 -0.40 -9.75
CA GLY A 33 -1.52 0.09 -10.58
C GLY A 33 -1.39 1.56 -11.01
N GLU A 34 -2.01 1.88 -12.14
CA GLU A 34 -2.04 3.24 -12.70
C GLU A 34 -3.43 3.89 -12.66
N THR A 35 -4.45 3.15 -12.22
CA THR A 35 -5.82 3.64 -12.01
C THR A 35 -6.39 3.09 -10.71
N VAL A 36 -7.52 3.65 -10.25
CA VAL A 36 -8.25 3.18 -9.06
C VAL A 36 -8.59 1.69 -9.16
N GLU A 37 -9.11 1.25 -10.31
CA GLU A 37 -9.56 -0.12 -10.56
C GLU A 37 -8.39 -1.11 -10.53
N GLN A 38 -7.27 -0.73 -11.16
CA GLN A 38 -6.06 -1.53 -11.17
C GLN A 38 -5.48 -1.66 -9.75
N ALA A 39 -5.32 -0.54 -9.05
CA ALA A 39 -4.80 -0.51 -7.68
C ALA A 39 -5.68 -1.34 -6.73
N ARG A 40 -7.01 -1.21 -6.79
CA ARG A 40 -7.95 -2.00 -5.98
C ARG A 40 -7.89 -3.49 -6.31
N THR A 41 -7.69 -3.84 -7.58
CA THR A 41 -7.55 -5.26 -7.97
C THR A 41 -6.26 -5.86 -7.41
N LEU A 42 -5.14 -5.13 -7.51
CA LEU A 42 -3.87 -5.55 -6.92
C LEU A 42 -3.96 -5.67 -5.40
N GLN A 43 -4.58 -4.69 -4.73
CA GLN A 43 -4.81 -4.70 -3.27
C GLN A 43 -5.64 -5.90 -2.83
N ARG A 44 -6.73 -6.22 -3.54
CA ARG A 44 -7.56 -7.40 -3.24
C ARG A 44 -6.79 -8.71 -3.42
N ASN A 45 -6.06 -8.85 -4.54
CA ASN A 45 -5.24 -10.03 -4.81
C ASN A 45 -4.16 -10.22 -3.72
N HIS A 46 -3.51 -9.13 -3.31
CA HIS A 46 -2.52 -9.17 -2.23
C HIS A 46 -3.14 -9.45 -0.86
N SER A 47 -4.35 -8.96 -0.60
CA SER A 47 -5.09 -9.27 0.64
C SER A 47 -5.44 -10.76 0.73
N HIS A 48 -5.83 -11.37 -0.40
CA HIS A 48 -6.06 -12.81 -0.45
C HIS A 48 -4.76 -13.58 -0.19
N PHE A 49 -3.66 -13.17 -0.81
CA PHE A 49 -2.35 -13.76 -0.54
C PHE A 49 -1.92 -13.63 0.94
N ARG A 50 -2.15 -12.47 1.57
CA ARG A 50 -1.91 -12.26 3.01
C ARG A 50 -2.68 -13.25 3.86
N GLN A 51 -3.93 -13.57 3.50
CA GLN A 51 -4.72 -14.57 4.21
C GLN A 51 -4.09 -15.96 4.11
N ILE A 52 -3.56 -16.33 2.95
CA ILE A 52 -2.84 -17.60 2.76
C ILE A 52 -1.54 -17.60 3.60
N ALA A 53 -0.78 -16.50 3.57
CA ALA A 53 0.47 -16.36 4.31
C ALA A 53 0.30 -16.44 5.84
N ARG A 54 -0.88 -16.09 6.38
CA ARG A 54 -1.17 -16.23 7.83
C ARG A 54 -1.02 -17.67 8.33
N ASN A 55 -1.29 -18.66 7.50
CA ASN A 55 -1.10 -20.07 7.88
C ASN A 55 0.38 -20.36 8.17
N THR A 56 1.28 -19.82 7.34
CA THR A 56 2.73 -19.92 7.52
C THR A 56 3.18 -19.27 8.83
N TYR A 57 2.64 -18.09 9.18
CA TYR A 57 2.95 -17.42 10.44
C TYR A 57 2.49 -18.23 11.66
N SER A 58 1.27 -18.78 11.60
CA SER A 58 0.75 -19.65 12.67
C SER A 58 1.60 -20.91 12.82
N ASN A 59 2.04 -21.52 11.72
CA ASN A 59 2.91 -22.71 11.75
C ASN A 59 4.29 -22.39 12.33
N ALA A 60 4.90 -21.27 11.94
CA ALA A 60 6.16 -20.82 12.52
C ALA A 60 6.06 -20.61 14.05
N ASN A 61 4.96 -20.00 14.53
CA ASN A 61 4.75 -19.80 15.97
C ASN A 61 4.56 -21.14 16.72
N LYS A 62 3.86 -22.11 16.13
CA LYS A 62 3.73 -23.46 16.71
C LYS A 62 5.09 -24.17 16.78
N LEU A 63 5.93 -24.00 15.76
CA LEU A 63 7.28 -24.55 15.76
C LEU A 63 8.14 -23.91 16.85
N PHE A 64 8.02 -22.60 17.06
CA PHE A 64 8.69 -21.92 18.15
C PHE A 64 8.33 -22.53 19.52
N GLU A 65 7.05 -22.73 19.81
CA GLU A 65 6.62 -23.36 21.07
C GLU A 65 7.05 -24.83 21.16
N ALA A 66 6.95 -25.60 20.08
CA ALA A 66 7.42 -26.98 20.05
C ALA A 66 8.93 -27.10 20.32
N SER A 67 9.72 -26.13 19.84
CA SER A 67 11.16 -26.10 20.07
C SER A 67 11.54 -25.96 21.54
N LYS A 68 10.78 -25.17 22.32
CA LYS A 68 10.99 -25.01 23.77
C LYS A 68 10.82 -26.34 24.50
N ALA A 69 9.72 -27.05 24.23
CA ALA A 69 9.46 -28.36 24.82
C ALA A 69 10.53 -29.40 24.45
N ILE A 70 11.04 -29.36 23.20
CA ILE A 70 12.13 -30.25 22.77
C ILE A 70 13.43 -29.91 23.50
N LEU A 71 13.76 -28.62 23.66
CA LEU A 71 14.94 -28.17 24.40
C LEU A 71 14.91 -28.63 25.86
N GLU A 72 13.76 -28.48 26.53
CA GLU A 72 13.57 -28.90 27.93
C GLU A 72 13.75 -30.41 28.13
N SER A 73 13.40 -31.23 27.12
CA SER A 73 13.55 -32.69 27.19
C SER A 73 15.01 -33.18 27.14
N GLY A 74 15.96 -32.31 26.76
CA GLY A 74 17.39 -32.66 26.67
C GLY A 74 17.75 -33.67 25.55
N VAL A 75 16.80 -34.01 24.66
CA VAL A 75 16.97 -35.03 23.61
C VAL A 75 17.71 -34.52 22.36
N CYS A 76 18.06 -33.24 22.30
CA CYS A 76 18.73 -32.61 21.17
C CYS A 76 19.86 -31.68 21.61
N ASP A 77 20.72 -31.34 20.66
CA ASP A 77 21.72 -30.29 20.83
C ASP A 77 21.02 -28.92 20.88
N ALA A 78 21.09 -28.30 22.06
CA ALA A 78 20.40 -27.05 22.35
C ALA A 78 20.92 -25.86 21.55
N GLU A 79 22.20 -25.86 21.15
CA GLU A 79 22.75 -24.78 20.32
C GLU A 79 22.26 -24.92 18.89
N LYS A 80 22.32 -26.13 18.32
CA LYS A 80 21.81 -26.39 16.96
C LYS A 80 20.31 -26.12 16.85
N MET A 81 19.54 -26.49 17.87
CA MET A 81 18.09 -26.25 17.90
C MET A 81 17.78 -24.75 17.94
N ARG A 82 18.45 -23.99 18.81
CA ARG A 82 18.27 -22.53 18.90
C ARG A 82 18.67 -21.81 17.61
N ALA A 83 19.78 -22.21 16.98
CA ALA A 83 20.20 -21.66 15.69
C ALA A 83 19.12 -21.87 14.61
N MET A 84 18.63 -23.11 14.46
CA MET A 84 17.60 -23.44 13.46
C MET A 84 16.30 -22.64 13.62
N ILE A 85 15.85 -22.46 14.87
CA ILE A 85 14.65 -21.65 15.14
C ILE A 85 14.91 -20.16 14.94
N GLY A 86 16.09 -19.67 15.33
CA GLY A 86 16.49 -18.28 15.07
C GLY A 86 16.49 -17.95 13.58
N ASP A 87 17.06 -18.83 12.76
CA ASP A 87 17.08 -18.68 11.30
C ASP A 87 15.66 -18.68 10.72
N LEU A 88 14.80 -19.60 11.18
CA LEU A 88 13.41 -19.67 10.75
C LEU A 88 12.63 -18.40 11.12
N ASP A 89 12.75 -17.94 12.36
CA ASP A 89 12.07 -16.74 12.87
C ASP A 89 12.52 -15.50 12.09
N GLN A 90 13.83 -15.30 11.93
CA GLN A 90 14.36 -14.21 11.12
C GLN A 90 13.82 -14.25 9.68
N ARG A 91 13.81 -15.43 9.07
CA ARG A 91 13.35 -15.61 7.69
C ARG A 91 11.85 -15.29 7.54
N VAL A 92 11.03 -15.73 8.49
CA VAL A 92 9.59 -15.46 8.53
C VAL A 92 9.32 -13.98 8.77
N GLN A 93 10.01 -13.34 9.73
CA GLN A 93 9.85 -11.91 10.02
C GLN A 93 10.21 -11.03 8.82
N GLN A 94 11.32 -11.32 8.14
CA GLN A 94 11.70 -10.61 6.90
C GLN A 94 10.64 -10.75 5.81
N PHE A 95 10.08 -11.96 5.66
CA PHE A 95 8.99 -12.19 4.70
C PHE A 95 7.72 -11.42 5.10
N THR A 96 7.30 -11.49 6.36
CA THR A 96 6.15 -10.75 6.88
C THR A 96 6.31 -9.24 6.64
N HIS A 97 7.49 -8.68 6.92
CA HIS A 97 7.76 -7.27 6.67
C HIS A 97 7.55 -6.90 5.19
N ARG A 98 8.07 -7.69 4.25
CA ARG A 98 7.89 -7.46 2.81
C ARG A 98 6.43 -7.57 2.38
N VAL A 99 5.69 -8.53 2.94
CA VAL A 99 4.25 -8.71 2.67
C VAL A 99 3.45 -7.48 3.13
N GLU A 100 3.73 -6.97 4.33
CA GLU A 100 3.03 -5.81 4.88
C GLU A 100 3.44 -4.50 4.21
N ALA A 101 4.74 -4.32 3.90
CA ALA A 101 5.22 -3.16 3.16
C ALA A 101 4.52 -3.02 1.80
N ARG A 102 4.42 -4.12 1.05
CA ARG A 102 3.65 -4.14 -0.21
C ARG A 102 2.17 -3.80 -0.01
N PHE A 103 1.55 -4.31 1.05
CA PHE A 103 0.14 -4.02 1.32
C PHE A 103 -0.09 -2.52 1.59
N ASN A 104 0.81 -1.89 2.35
CA ASN A 104 0.73 -0.46 2.63
C ASN A 104 0.88 0.38 1.36
N LEU A 105 1.85 0.04 0.49
CA LEU A 105 2.00 0.70 -0.82
C LEU A 105 0.74 0.59 -1.68
N LEU A 106 0.08 -0.57 -1.69
CA LEU A 106 -1.16 -0.77 -2.43
C LEU A 106 -2.32 0.04 -1.84
N ASN A 107 -2.42 0.15 -0.51
CA ASN A 107 -3.44 0.98 0.14
C ASN A 107 -3.27 2.46 -0.23
N GLN A 108 -2.03 2.95 -0.21
CA GLN A 108 -1.73 4.33 -0.57
C GLN A 108 -1.96 4.61 -2.05
N SER A 109 -1.61 3.65 -2.92
CA SER A 109 -1.94 3.73 -4.35
C SER A 109 -3.46 3.85 -4.56
N VAL A 110 -4.26 3.00 -3.89
CA VAL A 110 -5.73 3.09 -3.96
C VAL A 110 -6.23 4.44 -3.46
N LEU A 111 -5.72 4.92 -2.34
CA LEU A 111 -6.11 6.21 -1.74
C LEU A 111 -5.84 7.36 -2.72
N PHE A 112 -4.57 7.49 -3.14
CA PHE A 112 -4.14 8.54 -4.06
C PHE A 112 -4.93 8.53 -5.36
N HIS A 113 -5.07 7.37 -6.02
CA HIS A 113 -5.83 7.30 -7.28
C HIS A 113 -7.31 7.64 -7.08
N THR A 114 -7.89 7.28 -5.93
CA THR A 114 -9.30 7.59 -5.63
C THR A 114 -9.49 9.10 -5.52
N HIS A 115 -8.67 9.77 -4.69
CA HIS A 115 -8.76 11.21 -4.54
C HIS A 115 -8.34 11.99 -5.80
N TYR A 116 -7.38 11.46 -6.57
CA TYR A 116 -7.04 12.01 -7.90
C TYR A 116 -8.26 11.98 -8.82
N HIS A 117 -8.98 10.85 -8.89
CA HIS A 117 -10.17 10.77 -9.72
C HIS A 117 -11.27 11.73 -9.24
N GLU A 118 -11.48 11.82 -7.93
CA GLU A 118 -12.48 12.71 -7.33
C GLU A 118 -12.19 14.20 -7.62
N ILE A 119 -10.94 14.65 -7.46
CA ILE A 119 -10.58 16.04 -7.73
C ILE A 119 -10.66 16.39 -9.22
N MET A 120 -10.33 15.46 -10.11
CA MET A 120 -10.48 15.68 -11.55
C MET A 120 -11.96 15.76 -11.96
N ALA A 121 -12.81 14.89 -11.41
CA ALA A 121 -14.25 14.95 -11.65
C ALA A 121 -14.86 16.25 -11.11
N TRP A 122 -14.38 16.72 -9.95
CA TRP A 122 -14.75 18.02 -9.40
C TRP A 122 -14.35 19.18 -10.31
N TYR A 123 -13.11 19.18 -10.86
CA TYR A 123 -12.69 20.20 -11.82
C TYR A 123 -13.57 20.23 -13.08
N ASP A 124 -13.92 19.06 -13.64
CA ASP A 124 -14.81 18.96 -14.79
C ASP A 124 -16.23 19.50 -14.50
N GLU A 125 -16.73 19.31 -13.28
CA GLU A 125 -18.02 19.84 -12.84
C GLU A 125 -17.97 21.37 -12.67
N MET A 126 -16.91 21.89 -12.05
CA MET A 126 -16.69 23.32 -11.87
C MET A 126 -16.54 24.04 -13.21
N GLU A 127 -15.79 23.48 -14.16
CA GLU A 127 -15.65 24.06 -15.50
C GLU A 127 -17.01 24.24 -16.19
N LYS A 128 -17.88 23.23 -16.13
CA LYS A 128 -19.24 23.30 -16.69
C LYS A 128 -20.11 24.32 -15.97
N LYS A 129 -20.11 24.28 -14.64
CA LYS A 129 -20.93 25.16 -13.79
C LYS A 129 -20.63 26.63 -14.06
N TYR A 130 -19.36 27.00 -14.20
CA TYR A 130 -18.95 28.39 -14.37
C TYR A 130 -18.93 28.83 -15.85
N ALA A 131 -18.87 27.91 -16.81
CA ALA A 131 -19.09 28.22 -18.22
C ALA A 131 -20.52 28.72 -18.52
N GLU A 132 -21.51 28.27 -17.74
CA GLU A 132 -22.93 28.61 -17.91
C GLU A 132 -23.39 29.77 -17.00
N ARG A 133 -22.49 30.38 -16.23
CA ARG A 133 -22.83 31.39 -15.21
C ARG A 133 -23.30 32.70 -15.85
N VAL A 134 -24.45 33.19 -15.39
CA VAL A 134 -24.99 34.53 -15.70
C VAL A 134 -24.73 35.46 -14.51
N VAL A 135 -24.57 36.76 -14.77
CA VAL A 135 -24.38 37.78 -13.74
C VAL A 135 -25.63 37.90 -12.87
N ASP A 136 -25.45 37.84 -11.55
CA ASP A 136 -26.54 38.00 -10.58
C ASP A 136 -27.15 39.41 -10.69
N SER A 137 -28.48 39.51 -10.73
CA SER A 137 -29.19 40.77 -10.93
C SER A 137 -29.52 41.54 -9.63
N ASP A 138 -29.30 40.93 -8.46
CA ASP A 138 -29.56 41.53 -7.16
C ASP A 138 -28.46 41.25 -6.13
N VAL A 139 -28.41 42.07 -5.08
CA VAL A 139 -27.34 42.05 -4.06
C VAL A 139 -27.39 40.77 -3.22
N GLU A 140 -28.57 40.24 -2.91
CA GLU A 140 -28.69 39.02 -2.11
C GLU A 140 -28.22 37.80 -2.89
N ALA A 141 -28.53 37.73 -4.19
CA ALA A 141 -28.00 36.72 -5.09
C ALA A 141 -26.48 36.80 -5.19
N CYS A 142 -25.92 38.01 -5.30
CA CYS A 142 -24.48 38.22 -5.33
C CYS A 142 -23.78 37.74 -4.04
N GLU A 143 -24.34 38.03 -2.85
CA GLU A 143 -23.75 37.57 -1.58
C GLU A 143 -23.83 36.05 -1.44
N ARG A 144 -24.95 35.41 -1.82
CA ARG A 144 -25.05 33.94 -1.85
C ARG A 144 -24.03 33.30 -2.79
N SER A 145 -23.88 33.83 -3.99
CA SER A 145 -22.88 33.37 -4.96
C SER A 145 -21.46 33.50 -4.42
N LYS A 146 -21.16 34.58 -3.69
CA LYS A 146 -19.85 34.79 -3.05
C LYS A 146 -19.61 33.80 -1.90
N GLU A 147 -20.59 33.54 -1.04
CA GLU A 147 -20.46 32.55 0.03
C GLU A 147 -20.25 31.14 -0.52
N GLN A 148 -21.01 30.77 -1.55
CA GLN A 148 -20.86 29.50 -2.25
C GLN A 148 -19.47 29.37 -2.87
N TRP A 149 -18.99 30.43 -3.51
CA TRP A 149 -17.64 30.48 -4.04
C TRP A 149 -16.57 30.31 -2.93
N LEU A 150 -16.74 31.03 -1.82
CA LEU A 150 -16.13 30.81 -0.50
C LEU A 150 -15.80 29.35 -0.23
N TYR A 151 -16.89 28.61 -0.11
CA TYR A 151 -16.90 27.21 0.28
C TYR A 151 -16.25 26.30 -0.77
N GLU A 152 -16.54 26.53 -2.06
CA GLU A 152 -16.00 25.73 -3.17
C GLU A 152 -14.48 25.92 -3.31
N SER A 153 -13.98 27.15 -3.15
CA SER A 153 -12.55 27.47 -3.20
C SER A 153 -11.78 26.80 -2.06
N ASP A 154 -12.28 26.90 -0.82
CA ASP A 154 -11.66 26.27 0.35
C ASP A 154 -11.64 24.73 0.23
N GLY A 155 -12.78 24.14 -0.15
CA GLY A 155 -12.88 22.70 -0.38
C GLY A 155 -11.92 22.21 -1.48
N THR A 156 -11.80 22.96 -2.58
CA THR A 156 -10.87 22.65 -3.67
C THR A 156 -9.41 22.74 -3.20
N ALA A 157 -9.05 23.77 -2.44
CA ALA A 157 -7.70 23.94 -1.90
C ALA A 157 -7.32 22.81 -0.95
N GLN A 158 -8.24 22.37 -0.10
CA GLN A 158 -8.03 21.25 0.81
C GLN A 158 -7.89 19.92 0.07
N ALA A 159 -8.77 19.63 -0.90
CA ALA A 159 -8.68 18.43 -1.73
C ALA A 159 -7.35 18.39 -2.50
N TYR A 160 -6.95 19.51 -3.10
CA TYR A 160 -5.67 19.69 -3.78
C TYR A 160 -4.50 19.34 -2.85
N ALA A 161 -4.44 19.96 -1.66
CA ALA A 161 -3.35 19.75 -0.71
C ALA A 161 -3.27 18.29 -0.26
N THR A 162 -4.41 17.67 0.04
CA THR A 162 -4.50 16.26 0.43
C THR A 162 -3.97 15.34 -0.67
N THR A 163 -4.49 15.44 -1.89
CA THR A 163 -4.12 14.53 -2.98
C THR A 163 -2.66 14.68 -3.40
N ILE A 164 -2.12 15.90 -3.40
CA ILE A 164 -0.69 16.14 -3.65
C ILE A 164 0.15 15.53 -2.51
N GLY A 165 -0.27 15.71 -1.26
CA GLY A 165 0.37 15.11 -0.09
C GLY A 165 0.46 13.60 -0.19
N GLU A 166 -0.64 12.94 -0.54
CA GLU A 166 -0.71 11.49 -0.74
C GLU A 166 0.21 11.02 -1.88
N GLY A 167 0.19 11.70 -3.03
CA GLY A 167 1.03 11.35 -4.16
C GLY A 167 2.52 11.48 -3.83
N THR A 168 2.92 12.58 -3.18
CA THR A 168 4.32 12.79 -2.76
C THR A 168 4.77 11.84 -1.66
N GLN A 169 3.88 11.42 -0.77
CA GLN A 169 4.16 10.36 0.20
C GLN A 169 4.35 9.02 -0.50
N LEU A 170 3.45 8.65 -1.41
CA LEU A 170 3.54 7.39 -2.14
C LEU A 170 4.84 7.29 -2.96
N VAL A 171 5.27 8.38 -3.61
CA VAL A 171 6.58 8.40 -4.31
C VAL A 171 7.72 8.13 -3.34
N ARG A 172 7.76 8.79 -2.18
CA ARG A 172 8.81 8.57 -1.16
C ARG A 172 8.81 7.13 -0.67
N GLU A 173 7.64 6.55 -0.43
CA GLU A 173 7.55 5.16 0.04
C GLU A 173 7.98 4.14 -1.02
N LEU A 174 7.70 4.41 -2.30
CA LEU A 174 8.21 3.60 -3.41
C LEU A 174 9.74 3.67 -3.52
N GLU A 175 10.33 4.86 -3.35
CA GLU A 175 11.80 5.05 -3.36
C GLU A 175 12.46 4.29 -2.20
N VAL A 176 11.92 4.45 -0.98
CA VAL A 176 12.40 3.72 0.20
C VAL A 176 12.26 2.22 -0.01
N HIS A 177 11.12 1.74 -0.49
CA HIS A 177 10.91 0.32 -0.74
C HIS A 177 11.85 -0.23 -1.84
N SER A 178 12.10 0.55 -2.89
CA SER A 178 13.07 0.23 -3.94
C SER A 178 14.47 0.02 -3.37
N GLN A 179 14.93 0.92 -2.51
CA GLN A 179 16.25 0.82 -1.86
C GLN A 179 16.40 -0.45 -1.01
N HIS A 180 15.34 -0.86 -0.30
CA HIS A 180 15.39 -2.03 0.57
C HIS A 180 15.23 -3.37 -0.17
N THR A 181 14.53 -3.38 -1.31
CA THR A 181 14.15 -4.63 -1.99
C THR A 181 14.81 -4.83 -3.34
N GLY A 182 15.41 -3.78 -3.92
CA GLY A 182 15.95 -3.78 -5.29
C GLY A 182 14.87 -3.78 -6.38
N ILE A 183 13.59 -3.64 -6.02
CA ILE A 183 12.50 -3.56 -7.00
C ILE A 183 12.52 -2.19 -7.68
N ASP A 184 12.48 -2.18 -9.01
CA ASP A 184 12.40 -0.94 -9.79
C ASP A 184 10.96 -0.41 -9.86
N TYR A 185 10.76 0.80 -9.33
CA TYR A 185 9.49 1.52 -9.35
C TYR A 185 9.51 2.78 -10.23
N ASN A 186 10.54 3.00 -11.05
CA ASN A 186 10.72 4.23 -11.83
C ASN A 186 9.50 4.56 -12.70
N ASN A 187 8.90 3.57 -13.34
CA ASN A 187 7.69 3.77 -14.15
C ASN A 187 6.48 4.17 -13.30
N ASN A 188 6.30 3.55 -12.13
CA ASN A 188 5.20 3.88 -11.22
C ASN A 188 5.38 5.30 -10.65
N ILE A 189 6.60 5.65 -10.23
CA ILE A 189 6.95 6.99 -9.74
C ILE A 189 6.73 8.03 -10.84
N ALA A 190 7.15 7.77 -12.07
CA ALA A 190 6.92 8.65 -13.21
C ALA A 190 5.43 8.87 -13.48
N CYS A 191 4.62 7.81 -13.38
CA CYS A 191 3.16 7.89 -13.53
C CYS A 191 2.53 8.77 -12.44
N ILE A 192 2.85 8.53 -11.16
CA ILE A 192 2.33 9.33 -10.05
C ILE A 192 2.74 10.80 -10.19
N ASN A 193 4.01 11.06 -10.51
CA ASN A 193 4.51 12.43 -10.74
C ASN A 193 3.81 13.13 -11.91
N ARG A 194 3.38 12.38 -12.94
CA ARG A 194 2.58 12.94 -14.04
C ARG A 194 1.18 13.33 -13.55
N LEU A 195 0.54 12.50 -12.72
CA LEU A 195 -0.78 12.77 -12.14
C LEU A 195 -0.72 13.98 -11.18
N ILE A 196 0.28 14.05 -10.30
CA ILE A 196 0.53 15.22 -9.43
C ILE A 196 0.66 16.50 -10.26
N ARG A 197 1.46 16.47 -11.34
CA ARG A 197 1.60 17.62 -12.24
C ARG A 197 0.32 17.99 -12.95
N ASN A 198 -0.51 17.00 -13.31
CA ASN A 198 -1.82 17.23 -13.90
C ASN A 198 -2.71 18.04 -12.93
N ILE A 199 -2.84 17.61 -11.68
CA ILE A 199 -3.59 18.36 -10.65
C ILE A 199 -3.10 19.82 -10.55
N GLY A 200 -1.78 20.04 -10.52
CA GLY A 200 -1.17 21.37 -10.50
C GLY A 200 -1.52 22.24 -11.74
N GLY A 201 -1.77 21.61 -12.88
CA GLY A 201 -2.23 22.27 -14.11
C GLY A 201 -3.66 22.83 -14.00
N TYR A 202 -4.46 22.34 -13.06
CA TYR A 202 -5.82 22.83 -12.79
C TYR A 202 -5.88 23.76 -11.57
N TYR A 203 -4.76 23.99 -10.88
CA TYR A 203 -4.71 24.90 -9.73
C TYR A 203 -5.14 26.33 -10.11
N TRP A 204 -4.88 26.77 -11.34
CA TRP A 204 -5.35 28.08 -11.83
C TRP A 204 -6.88 28.16 -11.89
N LEU A 205 -7.59 27.05 -12.12
CA LEU A 205 -9.06 27.05 -12.05
C LEU A 205 -9.53 27.31 -10.62
N SER A 206 -8.83 26.80 -9.60
CA SER A 206 -9.14 27.14 -8.19
C SER A 206 -8.90 28.61 -7.83
N LEU A 207 -8.11 29.33 -8.64
CA LEU A 207 -7.85 30.77 -8.51
C LEU A 207 -8.74 31.63 -9.43
N LEU A 208 -9.42 31.02 -10.41
CA LEU A 208 -10.28 31.67 -11.40
C LEU A 208 -11.77 31.47 -11.14
N LEU A 209 -12.13 30.41 -10.42
CA LEU A 209 -13.38 30.37 -9.66
C LEU A 209 -13.40 31.62 -8.82
#